data_AF-A0A4R0MK13-F1
#
_entry.id   AF-A0A4R0MK13-F1
#
_cell.length_a   1.000
_cell.length_b   1.000
_cell.length_c   1.000
_cell.angle_alpha   90.00
_cell.angle_beta   90.00
_cell.angle_gamma   90.00
#
_symmetry.space_group_name_H-M   'P 1'
#
loop_
_entity.id
_entity.type
_entity.pdbx_description
1 polymer ?
#
loop_
_entity_poly.entity_id
_entity_poly.type
_entity_poly.pdbx_seq_one_letter_code
_entity_poly.pdbx_strand_id
1 'polypeptide(L)'
;MKILLVAATRAEIALLATHFHLPDQDFVRTKDFDILLTGVGMTATAFALGKHLSNHYKLVLNLGIAGAFDRNIPLGTVVNVTTDEFSELGAENGADFLTIDELGFGKARYSAINNLLHDGVEKLQKAHGITVNKVHGEENSILKVIKQSNPAVESMEGAAVIYACEKESLPVLQIRSISNYVEPRNKEKWQIGLAIKNLNEWAIGFLTNT
;
A
#
# COMPACT_ATOMS: atom_id res chain seq x y z
N MET A 1 -4.27 19.25 12.92
CA MET A 1 -4.31 17.77 12.78
C MET A 1 -3.22 17.38 11.81
N LYS A 2 -2.44 16.34 12.14
CA LYS A 2 -1.25 15.92 11.37
C LYS A 2 -1.57 14.81 10.36
N ILE A 3 -0.66 14.58 9.43
CA ILE A 3 -0.65 13.36 8.61
C ILE A 3 0.06 12.25 9.43
N LEU A 4 -0.45 11.03 9.37
CA LEU A 4 0.30 9.83 9.76
C LEU A 4 0.85 9.16 8.50
N LEU A 5 2.17 9.20 8.30
CA LEU A 5 2.84 8.45 7.26
C LEU A 5 3.04 7.00 7.72
N VAL A 6 2.59 6.05 6.93
CA VAL A 6 2.65 4.61 7.23
C VAL A 6 3.45 3.90 6.14
N ALA A 7 4.53 3.22 6.51
CA ALA A 7 5.33 2.40 5.60
C ALA A 7 5.66 1.04 6.25
N ALA A 8 5.93 0.01 5.46
CA ALA A 8 6.25 -1.31 6.02
C ALA A 8 7.67 -1.33 6.58
N THR A 9 8.61 -0.72 5.86
CA THR A 9 10.03 -0.73 6.24
C THR A 9 10.67 0.65 6.10
N ARG A 10 11.76 0.88 6.85
CA ARG A 10 12.54 2.12 6.72
C ARG A 10 13.17 2.28 5.34
N ALA A 11 13.53 1.18 4.69
CA ALA A 11 14.15 1.19 3.37
C ALA A 11 13.24 1.84 2.31
N GLU A 12 11.93 1.61 2.39
CA GLU A 12 10.96 2.19 1.46
C GLU A 12 10.88 3.72 1.55
N ILE A 13 11.24 4.30 2.70
CA ILE A 13 11.18 5.75 2.94
C ILE A 13 12.56 6.34 3.25
N ALA A 14 13.65 5.69 2.84
CA ALA A 14 15.00 6.06 3.26
C ALA A 14 15.44 7.47 2.85
N LEU A 15 15.04 7.92 1.65
CA LEU A 15 15.39 9.26 1.17
C LEU A 15 14.57 10.34 1.89
N LEU A 16 13.29 10.07 2.15
CA LEU A 16 12.40 10.92 2.94
C LEU A 16 12.90 11.01 4.39
N ALA A 17 13.29 9.87 4.98
CA ALA A 17 13.90 9.79 6.30
C ALA A 17 15.14 10.68 6.42
N THR A 18 16.00 10.65 5.40
CA THR A 18 17.19 11.50 5.31
C THR A 18 16.82 12.98 5.14
N HIS A 19 15.88 13.29 4.24
CA HIS A 19 15.46 14.67 3.93
C HIS A 19 14.91 15.41 5.16
N PHE A 20 14.09 14.74 5.97
CA PHE A 20 13.48 15.31 7.17
C PHE A 20 14.29 15.03 8.46
N HIS A 21 15.51 14.48 8.36
CA HIS A 21 16.39 14.18 9.50
C HIS A 21 15.71 13.30 10.57
N LEU A 22 14.98 12.29 10.11
CA LEU A 22 14.13 11.47 10.97
C LEU A 22 14.99 10.44 11.73
N PRO A 23 14.75 10.23 13.04
CA PRO A 23 15.44 9.20 13.80
C PRO A 23 15.11 7.80 13.28
N ASP A 24 15.94 6.84 13.66
CA ASP A 24 15.74 5.42 13.34
C ASP A 24 14.89 4.76 14.44
N GLN A 25 13.58 4.96 14.34
CA GLN A 25 12.58 4.40 15.27
C GLN A 25 11.33 4.02 14.49
N ASP A 26 10.60 3.01 14.98
CA ASP A 26 9.38 2.55 14.33
C ASP A 26 8.23 3.57 14.41
N PHE A 27 8.20 4.40 15.46
CA PHE A 27 7.23 5.49 15.56
C PHE A 27 7.93 6.80 15.88
N VAL A 28 7.76 7.79 15.01
CA VAL A 28 8.40 9.11 15.13
C VAL A 28 7.34 10.19 15.11
N ARG A 29 7.31 11.01 16.17
CA ARG A 29 6.52 12.25 16.17
C ARG A 29 7.38 13.40 15.70
N THR A 30 6.90 14.16 14.72
CA THR A 30 7.57 15.39 14.29
C THR A 30 6.69 16.61 14.56
N LYS A 31 7.03 17.78 14.03
CA LYS A 31 6.16 18.96 14.12
C LYS A 31 4.98 18.85 13.15
N ASP A 32 5.20 18.34 11.94
CA ASP A 32 4.28 18.49 10.81
C ASP A 32 3.53 17.20 10.46
N PHE A 33 4.19 16.04 10.59
CA PHE A 33 3.61 14.71 10.39
C PHE A 33 4.23 13.68 11.33
N ASP A 34 3.53 12.59 11.63
CA ASP A 34 4.09 11.48 12.39
C ASP A 34 4.35 10.31 11.43
N ILE A 35 5.24 9.40 11.81
CA ILE A 35 5.65 8.26 10.99
C ILE A 35 5.46 6.98 11.78
N LEU A 36 4.94 5.96 11.13
CA LEU A 36 4.80 4.61 11.64
C LEU A 36 5.38 3.61 10.64
N LEU A 37 6.42 2.89 11.06
CA LEU A 37 6.91 1.69 10.42
C LEU A 37 6.15 0.50 11.00
N THR A 38 5.45 -0.24 10.16
CA THR A 38 4.56 -1.31 10.62
C THR A 38 5.22 -2.68 10.71
N GLY A 39 6.31 -2.88 9.97
CA GLY A 39 6.74 -4.21 9.54
C GLY A 39 5.94 -4.69 8.32
N VAL A 40 6.44 -5.75 7.69
CA VAL A 40 5.88 -6.30 6.45
C VAL A 40 4.69 -7.21 6.73
N GLY A 41 3.66 -7.09 5.91
CA GLY A 41 2.47 -7.96 5.96
C GLY A 41 1.31 -7.43 6.79
N MET A 42 0.15 -8.06 6.61
CA MET A 42 -1.12 -7.60 7.17
C MET A 42 -1.12 -7.63 8.71
N THR A 43 -0.55 -8.67 9.33
CA THR A 43 -0.56 -8.83 10.80
C THR A 43 0.25 -7.75 11.51
N ALA A 44 1.44 -7.45 10.99
CA ALA A 44 2.31 -6.42 11.55
C ALA A 44 1.67 -5.03 11.37
N THR A 45 1.12 -4.78 10.19
CA THR A 45 0.32 -3.60 9.86
C THR A 45 -0.85 -3.39 10.81
N ALA A 46 -1.69 -4.39 11.00
CA ALA A 46 -2.86 -4.31 11.87
C ALA A 46 -2.47 -4.06 13.34
N PHE A 47 -1.43 -4.73 13.84
CA PHE A 47 -0.97 -4.54 15.21
C PHE A 47 -0.40 -3.13 15.45
N ALA A 48 0.46 -2.65 14.54
CA ALA A 48 1.06 -1.33 14.65
C ALA A 48 0.00 -0.21 14.56
N LEU A 49 -0.93 -0.31 13.61
CA LEU A 49 -2.03 0.65 13.50
C LEU A 49 -2.97 0.56 14.71
N GLY A 50 -3.30 -0.62 15.22
CA GLY A 50 -4.11 -0.77 16.42
C GLY A 50 -3.49 -0.12 17.68
N LYS A 51 -2.16 0.08 17.70
CA LYS A 51 -1.48 0.79 18.80
C LYS A 51 -1.37 2.30 18.60
N HIS A 52 -1.26 2.77 17.36
CA HIS A 52 -0.80 4.14 17.07
C HIS A 52 -1.80 4.98 16.28
N LEU A 53 -2.74 4.35 15.56
CA LEU A 53 -3.79 5.04 14.83
C LEU A 53 -4.76 5.69 15.83
N SER A 54 -5.17 6.92 15.53
CA SER A 54 -6.09 7.68 16.37
C SER A 54 -6.71 8.82 15.58
N ASN A 55 -7.86 9.31 16.06
CA ASN A 55 -8.66 10.34 15.41
C ASN A 55 -8.03 11.75 15.38
N HIS A 56 -6.82 11.94 15.92
CA HIS A 56 -6.12 13.24 15.84
C HIS A 56 -5.44 13.50 14.49
N TYR A 57 -5.31 12.44 13.66
CA TYR A 57 -4.76 12.55 12.32
C TYR A 57 -5.82 13.03 11.34
N LYS A 58 -5.44 13.89 10.40
CA LYS A 58 -6.33 14.35 9.31
C LYS A 58 -6.33 13.41 8.10
N LEU A 59 -5.27 12.60 7.97
CA LEU A 59 -5.03 11.70 6.85
C LEU A 59 -4.00 10.65 7.26
N VAL A 60 -4.20 9.41 6.82
CA VAL A 60 -3.16 8.37 6.78
C VAL A 60 -2.57 8.32 5.37
N LEU A 61 -1.26 8.52 5.25
CA LEU A 61 -0.51 8.41 4.00
C LEU A 61 0.24 7.09 4.00
N ASN A 62 -0.30 6.07 3.32
CA ASN A 62 0.37 4.79 3.17
C ASN A 62 1.31 4.80 1.97
N LEU A 63 2.61 4.63 2.23
CA LEU A 63 3.67 4.60 1.23
C LEU A 63 4.30 3.21 1.16
N GLY A 64 4.66 2.79 -0.05
CA GLY A 64 5.54 1.64 -0.24
C GLY A 64 5.74 1.29 -1.70
N ILE A 65 6.36 0.16 -1.97
CA ILE A 65 6.49 -0.37 -3.33
C ILE A 65 5.42 -1.43 -3.63
N ALA A 66 5.24 -1.75 -4.91
CA ALA A 66 4.30 -2.78 -5.36
C ALA A 66 4.80 -3.52 -6.60
N GLY A 67 4.37 -4.77 -6.75
CA GLY A 67 4.45 -5.51 -8.01
C GLY A 67 3.29 -5.14 -8.92
N ALA A 68 3.51 -5.06 -10.24
CA ALA A 68 2.45 -4.78 -11.22
C ALA A 68 2.09 -6.02 -12.05
N PHE A 69 0.80 -6.31 -12.17
CA PHE A 69 0.27 -7.25 -13.15
C PHE A 69 0.07 -6.58 -14.51
N ASP A 70 -0.35 -5.31 -14.52
CA ASP A 70 -0.51 -4.53 -15.73
C ASP A 70 0.85 -4.05 -16.25
N ARG A 71 1.32 -4.67 -17.33
CA ARG A 71 2.60 -4.33 -17.98
C ARG A 71 2.58 -2.99 -18.72
N ASN A 72 1.42 -2.34 -18.85
CA ASN A 72 1.34 -0.98 -19.38
C ASN A 72 1.75 0.07 -18.35
N ILE A 73 1.91 -0.29 -17.07
CA ILE A 73 2.43 0.59 -16.01
C ILE A 73 3.95 0.46 -15.97
N PRO A 74 4.73 1.48 -16.41
CA PRO A 74 6.17 1.38 -16.40
C PRO A 74 6.74 1.20 -14.99
N LEU A 75 7.86 0.48 -14.86
CA LEU A 75 8.59 0.38 -13.59
C LEU A 75 9.02 1.77 -13.11
N GLY A 76 8.91 2.02 -11.81
CA GLY A 76 9.14 3.32 -11.18
C GLY A 76 7.93 4.27 -11.25
N THR A 77 6.84 3.93 -11.94
CA THR A 77 5.64 4.75 -11.92
C THR A 77 5.04 4.79 -10.51
N VAL A 78 4.72 5.99 -10.05
CA VAL A 78 4.00 6.22 -8.79
C VAL A 78 2.50 6.21 -9.11
N VAL A 79 1.75 5.36 -8.41
CA VAL A 79 0.31 5.17 -8.60
C VAL A 79 -0.45 5.44 -7.31
N ASN A 80 -1.69 5.90 -7.47
CA ASN A 80 -2.66 6.01 -6.39
C ASN A 80 -3.53 4.76 -6.38
N VAL A 81 -3.38 3.91 -5.36
CA VAL A 81 -4.20 2.71 -5.22
C VAL A 81 -5.52 3.12 -4.55
N THR A 82 -6.56 3.28 -5.35
CA THR A 82 -7.85 3.81 -4.89
C THR A 82 -8.76 2.73 -4.31
N THR A 83 -8.51 1.47 -4.64
CA THR A 83 -9.16 0.31 -4.03
C THR A 83 -8.14 -0.79 -3.81
N ASP A 84 -8.21 -1.46 -2.68
CA ASP A 84 -7.35 -2.61 -2.36
C ASP A 84 -8.20 -3.71 -1.72
N GLU A 85 -7.79 -4.96 -1.86
CA GLU A 85 -8.55 -6.10 -1.35
C GLU A 85 -7.68 -7.18 -0.74
N PHE A 86 -8.21 -7.88 0.25
CA PHE A 86 -7.59 -9.09 0.78
C PHE A 86 -7.87 -10.26 -0.17
N SER A 87 -7.03 -10.44 -1.19
CA SER A 87 -7.24 -11.45 -2.24
C SER A 87 -7.22 -12.89 -1.73
N GLU A 88 -6.61 -13.13 -0.57
CA GLU A 88 -6.49 -14.46 0.04
C GLU A 88 -7.52 -14.70 1.15
N LEU A 89 -8.34 -13.70 1.51
CA LEU A 89 -9.29 -13.81 2.63
C LEU A 89 -10.63 -14.41 2.19
N GLY A 90 -10.79 -15.69 2.45
CA GLY A 90 -11.96 -16.47 2.03
C GLY A 90 -11.76 -17.97 2.24
N ALA A 91 -12.42 -18.79 1.44
CA ALA A 91 -12.31 -20.24 1.49
C ALA A 91 -12.17 -20.85 0.09
N GLU A 92 -11.40 -21.93 -0.02
CA GLU A 92 -11.36 -22.74 -1.24
C GLU A 92 -12.69 -23.48 -1.44
N ASN A 93 -13.15 -23.57 -2.69
CA ASN A 93 -14.31 -24.34 -3.12
C ASN A 93 -13.96 -25.15 -4.37
N GLY A 94 -13.20 -26.23 -4.17
CA GLY A 94 -12.63 -27.00 -5.28
C GLY A 94 -11.59 -26.18 -6.05
N ALA A 95 -11.84 -25.91 -7.34
CA ALA A 95 -10.97 -25.09 -8.17
C ALA A 95 -11.27 -23.58 -8.07
N ASP A 96 -12.38 -23.22 -7.43
CA ASP A 96 -12.84 -21.85 -7.23
C ASP A 96 -12.52 -21.34 -5.82
N PHE A 97 -12.71 -20.04 -5.60
CA PHE A 97 -12.51 -19.36 -4.33
C PHE A 97 -13.79 -18.62 -3.95
N LEU A 98 -14.20 -18.76 -2.69
CA LEU A 98 -15.28 -18.00 -2.08
C LEU A 98 -14.67 -16.87 -1.25
N THR A 99 -14.97 -15.63 -1.62
CA THR A 99 -14.57 -14.43 -0.89
C THR A 99 -15.21 -14.38 0.50
N ILE A 100 -14.62 -13.60 1.41
CA ILE A 100 -15.20 -13.37 2.74
C ILE A 100 -16.61 -12.75 2.69
N ASP A 101 -16.92 -12.00 1.62
CA ASP A 101 -18.23 -11.43 1.33
C ASP A 101 -19.26 -12.53 1.00
N GLU A 102 -18.90 -13.46 0.10
CA GLU A 102 -19.74 -14.59 -0.27
C GLU A 102 -20.01 -15.54 0.90
N LEU A 103 -19.04 -15.65 1.82
CA LEU A 103 -19.19 -16.40 3.06
C LEU A 103 -20.05 -15.67 4.11
N GLY A 104 -20.34 -14.38 3.92
CA GLY A 104 -21.12 -13.57 4.85
C GLY A 104 -20.38 -13.15 6.12
N PHE A 105 -19.04 -13.23 6.13
CA PHE A 105 -18.21 -12.95 7.32
C PHE A 105 -17.50 -11.60 7.28
N GLY A 106 -17.63 -10.84 6.20
CA GLY A 106 -17.00 -9.53 6.11
C GLY A 106 -16.99 -8.95 4.70
N LYS A 107 -15.97 -8.14 4.45
CA LYS A 107 -15.73 -7.44 3.18
C LYS A 107 -14.28 -7.67 2.75
N ALA A 108 -14.05 -8.07 1.52
CA ALA A 108 -12.71 -8.30 0.97
C ALA A 108 -12.11 -7.02 0.42
N ARG A 109 -12.93 -6.18 -0.23
CA ARG A 109 -12.49 -5.00 -0.99
C ARG A 109 -12.81 -3.70 -0.26
N TYR A 110 -11.82 -2.81 -0.20
CA TYR A 110 -11.93 -1.52 0.47
C TYR A 110 -11.55 -0.39 -0.49
N SER A 111 -12.10 0.79 -0.25
CA SER A 111 -11.82 1.99 -1.04
C SER A 111 -11.05 3.00 -0.19
N ALA A 112 -9.94 3.51 -0.72
CA ALA A 112 -9.20 4.58 -0.09
C ALA A 112 -9.94 5.91 -0.29
N ILE A 113 -10.40 6.52 0.80
CA ILE A 113 -11.10 7.81 0.76
C ILE A 113 -10.11 8.90 1.14
N ASN A 114 -9.66 9.67 0.16
CA ASN A 114 -8.87 10.87 0.37
C ASN A 114 -9.79 12.11 0.44
N ASN A 115 -9.58 12.96 1.43
CA ASN A 115 -10.32 14.23 1.62
C ASN A 115 -9.49 15.47 1.25
N LEU A 116 -8.24 15.30 0.83
CA LEU A 116 -7.38 16.40 0.40
C LEU A 116 -7.43 16.56 -1.12
N LEU A 117 -7.88 17.72 -1.58
CA LEU A 117 -7.67 18.14 -2.96
C LEU A 117 -6.20 18.56 -3.10
N HIS A 118 -5.43 17.80 -3.87
CA HIS A 118 -4.01 18.05 -4.07
C HIS A 118 -3.62 17.61 -5.49
N ASP A 119 -3.16 18.56 -6.31
CA ASP A 119 -2.78 18.34 -7.72
C ASP A 119 -1.81 17.16 -7.90
N GLY A 120 -0.89 17.00 -6.96
CA GLY A 120 0.08 15.90 -6.97
C GLY A 120 -0.54 14.51 -6.78
N VAL A 121 -1.77 14.41 -6.29
CA VAL A 121 -2.56 13.18 -6.17
C VAL A 121 -3.45 12.99 -7.39
N GLU A 122 -4.10 14.06 -7.87
CA GLU A 122 -5.01 14.00 -9.02
C GLU A 122 -4.33 13.58 -10.32
N LYS A 123 -3.05 13.92 -10.48
CA LYS A 123 -2.23 13.57 -11.65
C LYS A 123 -1.75 12.12 -11.65
N LEU A 124 -1.88 11.40 -10.53
CA LEU A 124 -1.43 10.01 -10.45
C LEU A 124 -2.38 9.08 -11.17
N GLN A 125 -1.81 8.12 -11.88
CA GLN A 125 -2.57 6.99 -12.40
C GLN A 125 -3.25 6.26 -11.23
N LYS A 126 -4.56 6.04 -11.35
CA LYS A 126 -5.32 5.25 -10.39
C LYS A 126 -5.13 3.77 -10.68
N ALA A 127 -4.98 2.99 -9.61
CA ALA A 127 -4.83 1.56 -9.69
C ALA A 127 -5.77 0.87 -8.69
N HIS A 128 -6.09 -0.38 -9.00
CA HIS A 128 -6.71 -1.31 -8.08
C HIS A 128 -5.63 -2.30 -7.63
N GLY A 129 -5.47 -2.44 -6.32
CA GLY A 129 -4.48 -3.30 -5.69
C GLY A 129 -5.09 -4.55 -5.06
N ILE A 130 -4.24 -5.52 -4.82
CA ILE A 130 -4.49 -6.62 -3.87
C ILE A 130 -3.42 -6.59 -2.77
N THR A 131 -3.81 -7.05 -1.60
CA THR A 131 -2.93 -7.28 -0.47
C THR A 131 -2.80 -8.77 -0.22
N VAL A 132 -1.56 -9.23 -0.16
CA VAL A 132 -1.21 -10.66 -0.02
C VAL A 132 -0.26 -10.87 1.16
N ASN A 133 -0.32 -12.04 1.80
CA ASN A 133 0.74 -12.46 2.73
C ASN A 133 1.85 -13.24 2.04
N LYS A 134 1.66 -13.57 0.75
CA LYS A 134 2.64 -14.24 -0.10
C LYS A 134 2.59 -13.64 -1.50
N VAL A 135 3.61 -12.86 -1.86
CA VAL A 135 3.75 -12.28 -3.20
C VAL A 135 3.75 -13.36 -4.28
N HIS A 136 3.12 -13.05 -5.42
CA HIS A 136 3.00 -14.01 -6.51
C HIS A 136 4.33 -14.16 -7.25
N GLY A 137 4.69 -15.41 -7.52
CA GLY A 137 5.93 -15.75 -8.20
C GLY A 137 5.90 -17.10 -8.91
N GLU A 138 4.70 -17.67 -9.10
CA GLU A 138 4.44 -18.94 -9.75
C GLU A 138 3.25 -18.76 -10.70
N GLU A 139 3.36 -19.29 -11.91
CA GLU A 139 2.46 -19.01 -13.03
C GLU A 139 0.99 -19.35 -12.75
N ASN A 140 0.71 -20.53 -12.18
CA ASN A 140 -0.66 -20.93 -11.88
C ASN A 140 -1.30 -20.02 -10.82
N SER A 141 -0.56 -19.64 -9.78
CA SER A 141 -1.06 -18.70 -8.76
C SER A 141 -1.34 -17.31 -9.34
N ILE A 142 -0.51 -16.83 -10.27
CA ILE A 142 -0.70 -15.56 -10.98
C ILE A 142 -1.98 -15.60 -11.82
N LEU A 143 -2.17 -16.67 -12.61
CA LEU A 143 -3.37 -16.82 -13.44
C LEU A 143 -4.65 -16.90 -12.59
N LYS A 144 -4.59 -17.58 -11.45
CA LYS A 144 -5.72 -17.67 -10.51
C LYS A 144 -6.10 -16.31 -9.96
N VAL A 145 -5.16 -15.52 -9.46
CA VAL A 145 -5.47 -14.20 -8.88
C VAL A 145 -5.90 -13.18 -9.94
N ILE A 146 -5.37 -13.28 -11.16
CA ILE A 146 -5.87 -12.48 -12.29
C ILE A 146 -7.34 -12.82 -12.59
N LYS A 147 -7.69 -14.10 -12.63
CA LYS A 147 -9.09 -14.53 -12.85
C LYS A 147 -10.01 -14.07 -11.71
N GLN A 148 -9.55 -14.18 -10.47
CA GLN A 148 -10.35 -13.88 -9.27
C GLN A 148 -10.58 -12.38 -9.07
N SER A 149 -9.51 -11.60 -9.20
CA SER A 149 -9.46 -10.21 -8.73
C SER A 149 -9.17 -9.23 -9.85
N ASN A 150 -8.47 -9.65 -10.91
CA ASN A 150 -7.97 -8.82 -12.01
C ASN A 150 -7.11 -7.60 -11.55
N PRO A 151 -6.18 -7.76 -10.58
CA PRO A 151 -5.40 -6.67 -9.98
C PRO A 151 -4.57 -5.92 -11.00
N ALA A 152 -4.38 -4.61 -10.79
CA ALA A 152 -3.32 -3.88 -11.46
C ALA A 152 -1.99 -4.04 -10.72
N VAL A 153 -2.02 -4.09 -9.39
CA VAL A 153 -0.84 -4.17 -8.52
C VAL A 153 -1.03 -5.10 -7.32
N GLU A 154 0.05 -5.63 -6.75
CA GLU A 154 0.08 -6.31 -5.45
C GLU A 154 1.02 -5.61 -4.46
N SER A 155 0.62 -5.60 -3.19
CA SER A 155 1.46 -5.24 -2.04
C SER A 155 1.14 -6.16 -0.86
N MET A 156 1.79 -5.97 0.29
CA MET A 156 1.58 -6.84 1.47
C MET A 156 0.86 -6.14 2.63
N GLU A 157 0.56 -4.84 2.52
CA GLU A 157 -0.03 -4.04 3.60
C GLU A 157 -1.30 -3.27 3.23
N GLY A 158 -1.51 -2.94 1.95
CA GLY A 158 -2.45 -1.89 1.51
C GLY A 158 -3.86 -1.97 2.11
N ALA A 159 -4.56 -3.08 1.87
CA ALA A 159 -5.91 -3.33 2.37
C ALA A 159 -5.98 -3.34 3.91
N ALA A 160 -4.92 -3.75 4.62
CA ALA A 160 -4.89 -3.69 6.08
C ALA A 160 -4.85 -2.24 6.59
N VAL A 161 -4.14 -1.35 5.88
CA VAL A 161 -4.15 0.09 6.21
C VAL A 161 -5.51 0.71 5.91
N ILE A 162 -6.07 0.45 4.72
CA ILE A 162 -7.39 0.99 4.35
C ILE A 162 -8.47 0.47 5.32
N TYR A 163 -8.44 -0.81 5.67
CA TYR A 163 -9.36 -1.40 6.65
C TYR A 163 -9.30 -0.67 7.99
N ALA A 164 -8.10 -0.48 8.56
CA ALA A 164 -7.94 0.21 9.84
C ALA A 164 -8.46 1.66 9.76
N CYS A 165 -8.19 2.36 8.67
CA CYS A 165 -8.69 3.71 8.44
C CYS A 165 -10.21 3.76 8.30
N GLU A 166 -10.82 2.80 7.59
CA GLU A 166 -12.29 2.66 7.50
C GLU A 166 -12.91 2.48 8.89
N LYS A 167 -12.32 1.62 9.75
CA LYS A 167 -12.84 1.38 11.11
C LYS A 167 -12.70 2.58 12.04
N GLU A 168 -11.66 3.38 11.85
CA GLU A 168 -11.44 4.62 12.60
C GLU A 168 -12.08 5.86 11.94
N SER A 169 -12.81 5.69 10.83
CA SER A 169 -13.41 6.80 10.05
C SER A 169 -12.37 7.86 9.63
N LEU A 170 -11.16 7.42 9.30
CA LEU A 170 -10.05 8.27 8.90
C LEU A 170 -9.85 8.26 7.38
N PRO A 171 -9.59 9.44 6.77
CA PRO A 171 -9.14 9.50 5.39
C PRO A 171 -7.81 8.75 5.21
N VAL A 172 -7.65 8.10 4.06
CA VAL A 172 -6.45 7.37 3.70
C VAL A 172 -6.09 7.58 2.24
N LEU A 173 -4.79 7.75 1.99
CA LEU A 173 -4.20 7.80 0.66
C LEU A 173 -3.12 6.71 0.57
N GLN A 174 -3.31 5.76 -0.35
CA GLN A 174 -2.37 4.67 -0.58
C GLN A 174 -1.58 4.93 -1.87
N ILE A 175 -0.28 5.12 -1.72
CA ILE A 175 0.64 5.44 -2.82
C ILE A 175 1.67 4.33 -2.92
N ARG A 176 1.77 3.77 -4.13
CA ARG A 176 2.75 2.74 -4.43
C ARG A 176 3.60 3.14 -5.61
N SER A 177 4.88 2.78 -5.58
CA SER A 177 5.73 2.85 -6.77
C SER A 177 6.03 1.45 -7.28
N ILE A 178 5.94 1.25 -8.60
CA ILE A 178 6.10 -0.09 -9.19
C ILE A 178 7.56 -0.53 -9.18
N SER A 179 7.89 -1.58 -8.43
CA SER A 179 9.26 -2.13 -8.33
C SER A 179 9.54 -3.25 -9.31
N ASN A 180 8.53 -3.99 -9.72
CA ASN A 180 8.67 -5.15 -10.59
C ASN A 180 7.34 -5.48 -11.26
N TYR A 181 7.41 -6.29 -12.31
CA TYR A 181 6.23 -6.99 -12.80
C TYR A 181 6.04 -8.29 -12.00
N VAL A 182 4.78 -8.68 -11.82
CA VAL A 182 4.42 -9.99 -11.28
C VAL A 182 4.61 -11.02 -12.38
N GLU A 183 5.52 -11.96 -12.14
CA GLU A 183 5.90 -13.04 -13.05
C GLU A 183 6.55 -14.18 -12.26
N PRO A 184 6.76 -15.38 -12.86
CA PRO A 184 7.58 -16.40 -12.24
C PRO A 184 8.89 -15.82 -11.72
N ARG A 185 9.22 -16.11 -10.46
CA ARG A 185 10.16 -15.33 -9.66
C ARG A 185 11.48 -15.06 -10.39
N ASN A 186 11.67 -13.82 -10.81
CA ASN A 186 12.88 -13.33 -11.45
C ASN A 186 13.30 -11.98 -10.83
N LYS A 187 14.26 -12.02 -9.91
CA LYS A 187 14.73 -10.83 -9.20
C LYS A 187 15.61 -9.90 -10.04
N GLU A 188 16.19 -10.40 -11.14
CA GLU A 188 17.15 -9.63 -11.95
C GLU A 188 16.50 -8.45 -12.66
N LYS A 189 15.18 -8.51 -12.88
CA LYS A 189 14.40 -7.45 -13.54
C LYS A 189 13.82 -6.41 -12.58
N TRP A 190 14.05 -6.57 -11.27
CA TRP A 190 13.45 -5.69 -10.27
C TRP A 190 14.18 -4.34 -10.23
N GLN A 191 13.42 -3.25 -10.24
CA GLN A 191 13.92 -1.88 -10.15
C GLN A 191 13.55 -1.25 -8.81
N ILE A 192 13.88 -1.94 -7.71
CA ILE A 192 13.58 -1.47 -6.34
C ILE A 192 14.15 -0.07 -6.08
N GLY A 193 15.41 0.18 -6.49
CA GLY A 193 16.05 1.47 -6.28
C GLY A 193 15.33 2.62 -6.99
N LEU A 194 14.86 2.40 -8.23
CA LEU A 194 14.06 3.39 -8.97
C LEU A 194 12.72 3.63 -8.28
N ALA A 195 12.04 2.57 -7.86
CA ALA A 195 10.74 2.68 -7.22
C ALA A 195 10.81 3.43 -5.88
N ILE A 196 11.79 3.10 -5.03
CA ILE A 196 12.02 3.82 -3.77
C ILE A 196 12.33 5.28 -4.06
N LYS A 197 13.23 5.56 -5.02
CA LYS A 197 13.57 6.94 -5.39
C LYS A 197 12.33 7.75 -5.76
N ASN A 198 11.54 7.27 -6.73
CA ASN A 198 10.38 8.01 -7.24
C ASN A 198 9.27 8.15 -6.18
N LEU A 199 9.04 7.11 -5.36
CA LEU A 199 8.11 7.17 -4.23
C LEU A 199 8.49 8.29 -3.25
N ASN A 200 9.78 8.37 -2.88
CA ASN A 200 10.26 9.33 -1.90
C ASN A 200 10.27 10.76 -2.47
N GLU A 201 10.66 10.96 -3.73
CA GLU A 201 10.58 12.26 -4.40
C GLU A 201 9.15 12.79 -4.42
N TRP A 202 8.18 11.94 -4.78
CA TRP A 202 6.77 12.29 -4.73
C TRP A 202 6.30 12.60 -3.30
N ALA A 203 6.66 11.78 -2.32
CA ALA A 203 6.22 11.94 -0.93
C ALA A 203 6.80 13.19 -0.26
N ILE A 204 8.08 13.51 -0.52
CA ILE A 204 8.69 14.77 -0.08
C ILE A 204 7.91 15.94 -0.67
N GLY A 205 7.68 15.94 -1.99
CA GLY A 205 6.92 17.00 -2.66
C GLY A 205 5.49 17.15 -2.13
N PHE A 206 4.81 16.04 -1.81
CA PHE A 206 3.48 16.06 -1.20
C PHE A 206 3.51 16.69 0.20
N LEU A 207 4.45 16.26 1.06
CA LEU A 207 4.55 16.72 2.45
C LEU A 207 5.04 18.17 2.59
N THR A 208 5.78 18.70 1.61
CA THR A 208 6.23 20.10 1.62
C THR A 208 5.19 21.08 1.08
N ASN A 209 4.21 20.60 0.30
CA ASN A 209 3.21 21.43 -0.39
C ASN A 209 1.78 21.28 0.18
N THR A 210 1.62 20.61 1.33
CA THR A 210 0.33 20.36 2.02
C THR A 210 0.27 21.09 3.36
#